data_AF-A0A6A8A332-F1
#
_entry.id   AF-A0A6A8A332-F1
#
_cell.length_a   1.000
_cell.length_b   1.000
_cell.length_c   1.000
_cell.angle_alpha   90.00
_cell.angle_beta   90.00
_cell.angle_gamma   90.00
#
_symmetry.space_group_name_H-M   'P 1'
#
loop_
_entity.id
_entity.type
_entity.pdbx_description
1 polymer ?
#
loop_
_entity_poly.entity_id
_entity_poly.type
_entity_poly.pdbx_seq_one_letter_code
_entity_poly.pdbx_strand_id
1 'polypeptide(L)'
;MEGEQQTTDKPSDQDTEGDNDGEDLEGLDVETLQAKTNAALDEFRESHTEAQQTFIAEAFIDTGEIPTGEAFGITEQQARVVEAGFIRSMERDVFSQYGLTHEHWMEHVDDRDLPTFRRAAIKGDWSVFHQHAEQCAKLRKELGI
;
A
#
# COMPACT_ATOMS: atom_id res chain seq x y z
N MET A 1 15.42 45.16 53.32
CA MET A 1 14.15 44.47 53.64
C MET A 1 13.24 44.66 52.45
N GLU A 2 12.33 43.71 52.24
CA GLU A 2 11.53 43.45 51.02
C GLU A 2 12.36 42.70 49.96
N GLY A 3 12.01 41.49 49.49
CA GLY A 3 10.83 40.65 49.67
C GLY A 3 10.65 39.80 48.39
N GLU A 4 10.48 38.48 48.57
CA GLU A 4 9.99 37.41 47.66
C GLU A 4 8.94 37.83 46.60
N GLN A 5 8.59 37.17 45.47
CA GLN A 5 8.76 35.84 44.85
C GLN A 5 8.04 35.86 43.45
N GLN A 6 8.34 34.90 42.54
CA GLN A 6 7.47 34.33 41.46
C GLN A 6 6.99 35.25 40.29
N THR A 7 6.74 34.86 39.04
CA THR A 7 6.62 33.58 38.29
C THR A 7 6.65 33.89 36.78
N THR A 8 7.23 32.97 36.02
CA THR A 8 7.00 32.57 34.60
C THR A 8 6.07 33.40 33.70
N ASP A 9 6.53 33.72 32.49
CA ASP A 9 5.75 33.43 31.28
C ASP A 9 6.68 33.19 30.06
N LYS A 10 6.74 31.93 29.64
CA LYS A 10 7.14 31.53 28.28
C LYS A 10 5.85 31.44 27.47
N PRO A 11 5.80 31.92 26.22
CA PRO A 11 5.23 31.13 25.16
C PRO A 11 6.34 30.22 24.63
N SER A 12 6.17 28.93 24.88
CA SER A 12 6.79 27.90 24.06
C SER A 12 6.15 27.99 22.68
N ASP A 13 6.89 28.45 21.68
CA ASP A 13 6.69 28.01 20.31
C ASP A 13 7.10 26.53 20.26
N GLN A 14 6.19 25.67 20.72
CA GLN A 14 6.14 24.30 20.24
C GLN A 14 5.61 24.39 18.81
N ASP A 15 6.54 24.63 17.88
CA ASP A 15 6.45 24.03 16.57
C ASP A 15 6.34 22.52 16.80
N THR A 16 5.11 22.06 16.94
CA THR A 16 4.77 20.67 16.70
C THR A 16 4.83 20.54 15.19
N GLU A 17 6.05 20.47 14.66
CA GLU A 17 6.27 19.89 13.35
C GLU A 17 5.64 18.51 13.44
N GLY A 18 4.46 18.39 12.84
CA GLY A 18 3.84 17.11 12.60
C GLY A 18 4.86 16.33 11.79
N ASP A 19 5.44 15.32 12.44
CA ASP A 19 6.29 14.29 11.86
C ASP A 19 5.44 13.43 10.91
N ASN A 20 4.95 14.10 9.87
CA ASN A 20 4.25 13.54 8.73
C ASN A 20 5.22 13.62 7.55
N ASP A 21 6.48 13.23 7.81
CA ASP A 21 7.44 12.84 6.79
C ASP A 21 6.86 11.59 6.13
N GLY A 22 5.94 11.83 5.18
CA GLY A 22 5.48 10.82 4.25
C GLY A 22 6.70 10.34 3.48
N GLU A 23 7.28 9.24 3.94
CA GLU A 23 8.45 8.62 3.33
C GLU A 23 8.19 8.46 1.83
N ASP A 24 9.13 8.95 1.01
CA ASP A 24 9.06 8.81 -0.44
C ASP A 24 9.27 7.33 -0.81
N LEU A 25 8.16 6.59 -0.85
CA LEU A 25 8.15 5.17 -1.18
C LEU A 25 8.56 4.91 -2.63
N GLU A 26 8.39 5.88 -3.53
CA GLU A 26 8.76 5.78 -4.94
C GLU A 26 10.28 5.87 -5.13
N GLY A 27 10.96 6.61 -4.25
CA GLY A 27 12.42 6.73 -4.22
C GLY A 27 13.15 5.52 -3.62
N LEU A 28 12.45 4.59 -2.98
CA LEU A 28 13.05 3.39 -2.38
C LEU A 28 13.43 2.36 -3.45
N ASP A 29 14.55 1.67 -3.23
CA ASP A 29 14.87 0.50 -4.02
C ASP A 29 13.90 -0.67 -3.71
N VAL A 30 13.82 -1.62 -4.64
CA VAL A 30 12.86 -2.72 -4.58
C VAL A 30 13.09 -3.60 -3.35
N GLU A 31 14.34 -3.84 -2.93
CA GLU A 31 14.64 -4.71 -1.80
C GLU A 31 14.22 -4.05 -0.48
N THR A 32 14.52 -2.76 -0.32
CA THR A 32 14.11 -1.97 0.85
C THR A 32 12.59 -1.88 0.97
N LEU A 33 11.90 -1.59 -0.14
CA LEU A 33 10.44 -1.51 -0.15
C LEU A 33 9.82 -2.87 0.20
N GLN A 34 10.32 -3.97 -0.37
CA GLN A 34 9.85 -5.32 -0.05
C GLN A 34 10.10 -5.71 1.41
N ALA A 35 11.24 -5.34 1.99
CA ALA A 35 11.52 -5.58 3.40
C ALA A 35 10.52 -4.84 4.30
N LYS A 36 10.20 -3.58 4.00
CA LYS A 36 9.20 -2.78 4.72
C LYS A 36 7.79 -3.37 4.57
N THR A 37 7.40 -3.79 3.37
CA THR A 37 6.11 -4.45 3.13
C THR A 37 5.99 -5.73 3.94
N ASN A 38 7.02 -6.57 3.95
CA ASN A 38 7.01 -7.81 4.74
C ASN A 38 6.91 -7.53 6.24
N ALA A 39 7.67 -6.55 6.75
CA ALA A 39 7.58 -6.15 8.16
C ALA A 39 6.17 -5.66 8.54
N ALA A 40 5.54 -4.84 7.69
CA ALA A 40 4.18 -4.36 7.92
C ALA A 40 3.15 -5.51 7.88
N LEU A 41 3.30 -6.48 6.96
CA LEU A 41 2.44 -7.66 6.89
C LEU A 41 2.62 -8.61 8.07
N ASP A 42 3.84 -8.77 8.57
CA ASP A 42 4.13 -9.61 9.73
C ASP A 42 3.59 -8.97 11.01
N GLU A 43 3.80 -7.67 11.21
CA GLU A 43 3.19 -6.91 12.31
C GLU A 43 1.66 -7.01 12.28
N PHE A 44 1.06 -6.88 11.09
CA PHE A 44 -0.38 -7.05 10.90
C PHE A 44 -0.86 -8.43 11.36
N ARG A 45 -0.15 -9.50 10.97
CA ARG A 45 -0.49 -10.88 11.34
C ARG A 45 -0.34 -11.14 12.84
N GLU A 46 0.65 -10.53 13.48
CA GLU A 46 0.91 -10.69 14.91
C GLU A 46 -0.08 -9.91 15.79
N SER A 47 -0.51 -8.74 15.32
CA SER A 47 -1.41 -7.84 16.06
C SER A 47 -2.89 -8.13 15.85
N HIS A 48 -3.28 -8.83 14.77
CA HIS A 48 -4.68 -9.08 14.42
C HIS A 48 -5.07 -10.55 14.51
N THR A 49 -6.28 -10.80 15.03
CA THR A 49 -6.89 -12.14 14.97
C THR A 49 -7.23 -12.53 13.53
N GLU A 50 -7.34 -13.84 13.23
CA GLU A 50 -7.73 -14.33 11.89
C GLU A 50 -9.06 -13.72 11.39
N ALA A 51 -10.01 -13.49 12.30
CA ALA A 51 -11.29 -12.87 11.97
C ALA A 51 -11.12 -11.40 11.53
N GLN A 52 -10.27 -10.64 12.21
CA GLN A 52 -9.94 -9.27 11.82
C GLN A 52 -9.16 -9.25 10.51
N GLN A 53 -8.20 -10.16 10.34
CA GLN A 53 -7.44 -10.27 9.09
C GLN A 53 -8.37 -10.57 7.90
N THR A 54 -9.32 -11.47 8.08
CA THR A 54 -10.32 -11.81 7.05
C THR A 54 -11.21 -10.61 6.74
N PHE A 55 -11.73 -9.93 7.76
CA PHE A 55 -12.55 -8.74 7.58
C PHE A 55 -11.83 -7.64 6.79
N ILE A 56 -10.57 -7.37 7.12
CA ILE A 56 -9.73 -6.36 6.45
C ILE A 56 -9.43 -6.77 5.00
N ALA A 57 -9.14 -8.05 4.77
CA ALA A 57 -8.95 -8.58 3.42
C ALA A 57 -10.21 -8.49 2.56
N GLU A 58 -11.39 -8.77 3.13
CA GLU A 58 -12.68 -8.61 2.43
C GLU A 58 -12.98 -7.13 2.11
N ALA A 59 -12.74 -6.22 3.06
CA ALA A 59 -12.87 -4.79 2.83
C ALA A 59 -11.97 -4.30 1.69
N PHE A 60 -10.71 -4.77 1.63
CA PHE A 60 -9.81 -4.48 0.53
C PHE A 60 -10.30 -5.04 -0.81
N ILE A 61 -10.84 -6.26 -0.84
CA ILE A 61 -11.41 -6.84 -2.08
C ILE A 61 -12.52 -5.96 -2.63
N ASP A 62 -13.43 -5.53 -1.76
CA ASP A 62 -14.62 -4.78 -2.16
C ASP A 62 -14.28 -3.34 -2.55
N THR A 63 -13.48 -2.65 -1.76
CA THR A 63 -13.21 -1.21 -1.93
C THR A 63 -11.96 -0.93 -2.76
N GLY A 64 -10.95 -1.80 -2.66
CA GLY A 64 -9.61 -1.56 -3.20
C GLY A 64 -8.70 -0.76 -2.28
N GLU A 65 -9.17 -0.39 -1.10
CA GLU A 65 -8.42 0.39 -0.12
C GLU A 65 -8.21 -0.44 1.14
N ILE A 66 -7.02 -0.35 1.73
CA ILE A 66 -6.75 -0.95 3.04
C ILE A 66 -7.38 -0.05 4.12
N PRO A 67 -8.32 -0.53 4.95
CA PRO A 67 -8.88 0.28 6.05
C PRO A 67 -7.81 0.72 7.05
N THR A 68 -7.77 2.01 7.38
CA THR A 68 -6.78 2.62 8.28
C THR A 68 -7.44 3.30 9.48
N GLY A 69 -6.63 3.56 10.51
CA GLY A 69 -7.02 4.23 11.75
C GLY A 69 -7.01 3.31 12.96
N GLU A 70 -7.21 3.91 14.15
CA GLU A 70 -7.15 3.20 15.44
C GLU A 70 -8.12 2.02 15.52
N ALA A 71 -9.30 2.13 14.91
CA ALA A 71 -10.30 1.07 14.87
C ALA A 71 -9.83 -0.20 14.14
N PHE A 72 -8.89 -0.05 13.20
CA PHE A 72 -8.33 -1.15 12.41
C PHE A 72 -6.90 -1.48 12.79
N GLY A 73 -6.28 -0.76 13.73
CA GLY A 73 -4.89 -0.99 14.12
C GLY A 73 -3.87 -0.85 12.97
N ILE A 74 -4.23 -0.15 11.91
CA ILE A 74 -3.41 0.03 10.70
C ILE A 74 -3.19 1.53 10.48
N THR A 75 -1.93 1.94 10.37
CA THR A 75 -1.57 3.31 10.03
C THR A 75 -1.67 3.56 8.52
N GLU A 76 -1.87 4.82 8.12
CA GLU A 76 -1.83 5.20 6.71
C GLU A 76 -0.49 4.83 6.06
N GLN A 77 0.61 4.98 6.79
CA GLN A 77 1.93 4.62 6.29
C GLN A 77 2.06 3.12 6.02
N GLN A 78 1.58 2.26 6.92
CA GLN A 78 1.57 0.80 6.71
C GLN A 78 0.75 0.43 5.48
N ALA A 79 -0.43 1.02 5.30
CA ALA A 79 -1.27 0.80 4.12
C ALA A 79 -0.53 1.18 2.82
N ARG A 80 0.04 2.40 2.77
CA ARG A 80 0.81 2.87 1.60
C ARG A 80 2.03 2.01 1.29
N VAL A 81 2.76 1.57 2.31
CA VAL A 81 3.92 0.67 2.16
C VAL A 81 3.51 -0.68 1.57
N VAL A 82 2.38 -1.24 2.02
CA VAL A 82 1.86 -2.50 1.50
C VAL A 82 1.41 -2.35 0.05
N GLU A 83 0.67 -1.30 -0.27
CA GLU A 83 0.21 -1.01 -1.64
C GLU A 83 1.38 -0.79 -2.59
N ALA A 84 2.33 0.07 -2.23
CA ALA A 84 3.49 0.37 -3.05
C ALA A 84 4.36 -0.89 -3.29
N GLY A 85 4.65 -1.66 -2.23
CA GLY A 85 5.43 -2.88 -2.37
C GLY A 85 4.73 -3.97 -3.17
N PHE A 86 3.41 -4.06 -3.08
CA PHE A 86 2.61 -4.96 -3.89
C PHE A 86 2.66 -4.56 -5.38
N ILE A 87 2.39 -3.30 -5.71
CA ILE A 87 2.49 -2.77 -7.08
C ILE A 87 3.89 -3.03 -7.64
N ARG A 88 4.94 -2.72 -6.87
CA ARG A 88 6.32 -2.91 -7.30
C ARG A 88 6.66 -4.38 -7.58
N SER A 89 6.12 -5.28 -6.76
CA SER A 89 6.28 -6.72 -6.96
C SER A 89 5.55 -7.20 -8.22
N MET A 90 4.34 -6.71 -8.49
CA MET A 90 3.62 -7.01 -9.75
C MET A 90 4.36 -6.47 -10.97
N GLU A 91 4.90 -5.25 -10.91
CA GLU A 91 5.69 -4.68 -12.00
C GLU A 91 6.91 -5.53 -12.31
N ARG A 92 7.67 -5.90 -11.28
CA ARG A 92 8.89 -6.71 -11.43
C ARG A 92 8.56 -8.12 -11.91
N ASP A 93 7.64 -8.80 -11.24
CA ASP A 93 7.46 -10.24 -11.38
C ASP A 93 6.45 -10.62 -12.46
N VAL A 94 5.51 -9.74 -12.81
CA VAL A 94 4.46 -10.01 -13.80
C VAL A 94 4.59 -9.11 -15.01
N PHE A 95 4.39 -7.80 -14.84
CA PHE A 95 4.16 -6.89 -15.97
C PHE A 95 5.40 -6.69 -16.85
N SER A 96 6.60 -6.67 -16.25
CA SER A 96 7.86 -6.55 -16.99
C SER A 96 8.05 -7.64 -18.05
N GLN A 97 7.55 -8.85 -17.80
CA GLN A 97 7.64 -9.98 -18.73
C GLN A 97 6.83 -9.76 -20.02
N TYR A 98 5.84 -8.88 -19.96
CA TYR A 98 4.96 -8.53 -21.09
C TYR A 98 5.21 -7.11 -21.62
N GLY A 99 6.25 -6.43 -21.13
CA GLY A 99 6.55 -5.05 -21.50
C GLY A 99 5.50 -4.05 -21.01
N LEU A 100 4.81 -4.36 -19.90
CA LEU A 100 3.78 -3.52 -19.31
C LEU A 100 4.27 -2.86 -18.01
N THR A 101 3.64 -1.74 -17.66
CA THR A 101 3.67 -1.14 -16.32
C THR A 101 2.35 -1.45 -15.61
N HIS A 102 2.27 -1.24 -14.30
CA HIS A 102 0.99 -1.38 -13.59
C HIS A 102 -0.08 -0.43 -14.16
N GLU A 103 0.30 0.80 -14.49
CA GLU A 103 -0.59 1.79 -15.13
C GLU A 103 -1.13 1.28 -16.47
N HIS A 104 -0.27 0.79 -17.36
CA HIS A 104 -0.70 0.22 -18.63
C HIS A 104 -1.63 -0.98 -18.45
N TRP A 105 -1.44 -1.80 -17.40
CA TRP A 105 -2.33 -2.91 -17.13
C TRP A 105 -3.70 -2.42 -16.64
N MET A 106 -3.73 -1.46 -15.70
CA MET A 106 -4.95 -0.85 -15.16
C MET A 106 -5.83 -0.21 -16.24
N GLU A 107 -5.26 0.37 -17.30
CA GLU A 107 -6.01 0.92 -18.45
C GLU A 107 -6.93 -0.10 -19.14
N HIS A 108 -6.62 -1.40 -19.02
CA HIS A 108 -7.36 -2.49 -19.67
C HIS A 108 -8.15 -3.35 -18.68
N VAL A 109 -8.14 -3.02 -17.38
CA VAL A 109 -8.93 -3.73 -16.37
C VAL A 109 -10.29 -3.05 -16.24
N ASP A 110 -11.37 -3.83 -16.33
CA ASP A 110 -12.72 -3.36 -16.02
C ASP A 110 -12.89 -3.26 -14.50
N ASP A 111 -13.50 -2.17 -14.01
CA ASP A 111 -13.75 -1.96 -12.58
C ASP A 111 -14.50 -3.13 -11.92
N ARG A 112 -15.36 -3.83 -12.67
CA ARG A 112 -16.11 -4.99 -12.19
C ARG A 112 -15.23 -6.22 -11.95
N ASP A 113 -14.07 -6.28 -12.59
CA ASP A 113 -13.10 -7.37 -12.47
C ASP A 113 -12.04 -7.10 -11.39
N LEU A 114 -11.91 -5.85 -10.91
CA LEU A 114 -10.97 -5.49 -9.84
C LEU A 114 -11.10 -6.36 -8.57
N PRO A 115 -12.31 -6.69 -8.07
CA PRO A 115 -12.44 -7.61 -6.93
C PRO A 115 -11.86 -9.01 -7.19
N THR A 116 -11.88 -9.48 -8.44
CA THR A 116 -11.27 -10.76 -8.82
C THR A 116 -9.75 -10.69 -8.70
N PHE A 117 -9.13 -9.62 -9.21
CA PHE A 117 -7.68 -9.42 -9.11
C PHE A 117 -7.23 -9.21 -7.66
N ARG A 118 -7.96 -8.42 -6.87
CA ARG A 118 -7.66 -8.21 -5.44
C ARG A 118 -7.77 -9.52 -4.64
N ARG A 119 -8.75 -10.37 -4.94
CA ARG A 119 -8.85 -11.69 -4.33
C ARG A 119 -7.70 -12.61 -4.74
N ALA A 120 -7.27 -12.54 -5.99
CA ALA A 120 -6.09 -13.27 -6.47
C ALA A 120 -4.81 -12.79 -5.76
N ALA A 121 -4.65 -11.48 -5.57
CA ALA A 121 -3.55 -10.86 -4.84
C ALA A 121 -3.43 -11.40 -3.41
N ILE A 122 -4.52 -11.38 -2.64
CA ILE A 122 -4.55 -11.88 -1.25
C ILE A 122 -4.17 -13.37 -1.19
N LYS A 123 -4.59 -14.15 -2.19
CA LYS A 123 -4.29 -15.59 -2.26
C LYS A 123 -2.89 -15.90 -2.80
N GLY A 124 -2.15 -14.91 -3.29
CA GLY A 124 -0.89 -15.11 -4.00
C GLY A 124 -1.06 -15.84 -5.34
N ASP A 125 -2.24 -15.77 -5.96
CA ASP A 125 -2.50 -16.37 -7.28
C ASP A 125 -2.08 -15.42 -8.39
N TRP A 126 -0.78 -15.46 -8.72
CA TRP A 126 -0.20 -14.65 -9.78
C TRP A 126 -0.63 -15.08 -11.19
N SER A 127 -1.20 -16.27 -11.35
CA SER A 127 -1.57 -16.79 -12.67
C SER A 127 -2.64 -15.94 -13.36
N VAL A 128 -3.57 -15.38 -12.58
CA VAL A 128 -4.63 -14.48 -13.05
C VAL A 128 -4.02 -13.18 -13.62
N PHE A 129 -3.01 -12.64 -12.95
CA PHE A 129 -2.30 -11.45 -13.41
C PHE A 129 -1.51 -11.72 -14.69
N HIS A 130 -0.80 -12.86 -14.77
CA HIS A 130 -0.07 -13.26 -15.98
C HIS A 130 -1.00 -13.43 -17.19
N GLN A 131 -2.13 -14.12 -17.01
CA GLN A 131 -3.10 -14.33 -18.09
C GLN A 131 -3.67 -13.01 -18.61
N HIS A 132 -4.04 -12.09 -17.71
CA HIS A 132 -4.56 -10.79 -18.12
C HIS A 132 -3.48 -9.92 -18.76
N ALA A 133 -2.28 -9.87 -18.17
CA ALA A 133 -1.15 -9.11 -18.71
C ALA A 133 -0.76 -9.55 -20.13
N GLU A 134 -0.78 -10.87 -20.41
CA GLU A 134 -0.56 -11.38 -21.76
C GLU A 134 -1.62 -10.89 -22.76
N GLN A 135 -2.89 -10.86 -22.35
CA GLN A 135 -3.99 -10.35 -23.18
C GLN A 135 -3.86 -8.85 -23.43
N CYS A 136 -3.55 -8.06 -22.40
CA CYS A 136 -3.30 -6.63 -22.53
C CYS A 136 -2.15 -6.37 -23.51
N ALA A 137 -1.03 -7.09 -23.38
CA ALA A 137 0.11 -6.91 -24.28
C ALA A 137 -0.22 -7.27 -25.74
N LYS A 138 -1.03 -8.32 -25.97
CA LYS A 138 -1.53 -8.66 -27.31
C LYS A 138 -2.41 -7.55 -27.87
N LEU A 139 -3.37 -7.06 -27.10
CA LEU A 139 -4.27 -5.99 -27.50
C LEU A 139 -3.52 -4.71 -27.84
N ARG A 140 -2.57 -4.29 -26.98
CA ARG A 140 -1.73 -3.11 -27.23
C ARG A 140 -0.94 -3.23 -28.53
N LYS A 141 -0.35 -4.40 -28.78
CA LYS A 141 0.33 -4.69 -30.04
C LYS A 141 -0.60 -4.63 -31.26
N GLU A 142 -1.83 -5.12 -31.14
CA GLU A 142 -2.85 -5.03 -32.21
C GLU A 142 -3.29 -3.59 -32.48
N LEU A 143 -3.35 -2.77 -31.43
CA LEU A 143 -3.68 -1.35 -31.48
C LEU A 143 -2.50 -0.46 -31.91
N GLY A 144 -1.28 -0.98 -31.90
CA GLY A 144 -0.06 -0.23 -32.25
C GLY A 144 0.43 0.72 -31.16
N ILE A 145 0.13 0.43 -29.89
CA ILE A 145 0.52 1.20 -28.68
C ILE A 145 1.33 0.36 -27.68
#